data_AF-A0A5K0ZMY2-F1
#
_entry.id   AF-A0A5K0ZMY2-F1
#
_cell.length_a   1.000
_cell.length_b   1.000
_cell.length_c   1.000
_cell.angle_alpha   90.00
_cell.angle_beta   90.00
_cell.angle_gamma   90.00
#
_symmetry.space_group_name_H-M   'P 1'
#
loop_
_entity.id
_entity.type
_entity.pdbx_description
1 polymer ?
#
loop_
_entity_poly.entity_id
_entity_poly.type
_entity_poly.pdbx_seq_one_letter_code
_entity_poly.pdbx_strand_id
1 'polypeptide(L)'
;MGVLGGGGSIGSIREKEKQRPARERMEGQSRVLVIGGTGYIGKFIVKASAASGHPTFALVRDTSPSDPAKSQLLHSFTSSGVTLLR
;
A
#
# COMPACT_ATOMS: atom_id res chain seq x y z
N MET A 1 -9.47 -44.31 40.03
CA MET A 1 -8.30 -43.93 39.22
C MET A 1 -8.79 -43.59 37.81
N GLY A 2 -8.60 -42.43 37.18
CA GLY A 2 -7.90 -41.19 37.49
C GLY A 2 -7.84 -40.34 36.20
N VAL A 3 -8.11 -39.02 36.35
CA VAL A 3 -7.70 -37.82 35.58
C VAL A 3 -7.92 -37.76 34.04
N LEU A 4 -8.77 -36.85 33.53
CA LEU A 4 -8.55 -35.43 33.16
C LEU A 4 -7.60 -35.16 31.97
N GLY A 5 -8.17 -34.62 30.88
CA GLY A 5 -7.70 -33.37 30.27
C GLY A 5 -6.83 -33.40 29.00
N GLY A 6 -7.00 -32.34 28.20
CA GLY A 6 -6.07 -31.86 27.17
C GLY A 6 -6.59 -32.11 25.75
N GLY A 7 -7.03 -31.12 24.98
CA GLY A 7 -6.52 -29.75 24.84
C GLY A 7 -6.33 -29.53 23.35
N GLY A 8 -7.35 -29.02 22.67
CA GLY A 8 -7.27 -28.67 21.25
C GLY A 8 -6.10 -27.70 21.04
N SER A 9 -5.09 -28.14 20.31
CA SER A 9 -3.83 -27.40 20.16
C SER A 9 -4.06 -26.08 19.44
N ILE A 10 -3.96 -25.00 20.21
CA ILE A 10 -3.84 -23.58 19.81
C ILE A 10 -2.67 -23.32 18.84
N GLY A 11 -1.81 -24.30 18.56
CA GLY A 11 -0.63 -24.17 17.71
C GLY A 11 -0.94 -23.92 16.22
N SER A 12 -2.09 -24.37 15.71
CA SER A 12 -2.36 -24.35 14.26
C SER A 12 -2.82 -22.97 13.73
N ILE A 13 -3.17 -22.03 14.60
CA ILE A 13 -3.62 -20.68 14.20
C ILE A 13 -2.41 -19.77 13.94
N ARG A 14 -1.32 -19.93 14.71
CA ARG A 14 -0.11 -19.08 14.61
C ARG A 14 0.69 -19.27 13.32
N GLU A 15 0.55 -20.41 12.65
CA GLU A 15 1.34 -20.69 11.44
C GLU A 15 0.71 -20.11 10.17
N LYS A 16 -0.63 -19.89 10.17
CA LYS A 16 -1.34 -19.21 9.05
C LYS A 16 -1.21 -17.68 9.08
N GLU A 17 -0.63 -17.11 10.12
CA GLU A 17 -0.32 -15.68 10.21
C GLU A 17 1.00 -15.33 9.51
N LYS A 18 1.92 -16.29 9.40
CA LYS A 18 3.27 -16.09 8.83
C LYS A 18 3.28 -15.94 7.30
N GLN A 19 2.16 -16.25 6.63
CA GLN A 19 1.97 -16.15 5.19
C GLN A 19 1.01 -15.01 4.79
N ARG A 20 1.05 -13.88 5.50
CA ARG A 20 0.35 -12.65 5.09
C ARG A 20 1.35 -11.55 4.74
N PRO A 21 1.97 -11.57 3.54
CA PRO A 21 2.69 -10.40 3.09
C PRO A 21 1.68 -9.25 2.89
N ALA A 22 2.06 -8.02 3.29
CA ALA A 22 1.32 -6.74 3.16
C ALA A 22 0.42 -6.25 4.32
N ARG A 23 0.58 -6.76 5.55
CA ARG A 23 0.04 -6.10 6.76
C ARG A 23 1.08 -5.87 7.85
N GLU A 24 2.29 -5.47 7.46
CA GLU A 24 3.09 -4.68 8.39
C GLU A 24 2.39 -3.32 8.49
N ARG A 25 1.59 -3.14 9.53
CA ARG A 25 1.19 -1.78 9.92
C ARG A 25 2.49 -1.15 10.37
N MET A 26 3.10 -0.32 9.52
CA MET A 26 4.06 0.66 10.01
C MET A 26 3.24 1.52 10.99
N GLU A 27 3.39 1.24 12.28
CA GLU A 27 2.47 1.71 13.31
C GLU A 27 2.44 3.24 13.29
N GLY A 28 1.28 3.80 12.94
CA GLY A 28 1.07 5.26 12.82
C GLY A 28 0.86 5.80 11.41
N GLN A 29 1.04 5.02 10.34
CA GLN A 29 0.88 5.52 8.97
C GLN A 29 -0.44 5.08 8.32
N SER A 30 -1.26 6.07 7.93
CA SER A 30 -2.44 5.85 7.09
C SER A 30 -2.06 5.43 5.67
N ARG A 31 -2.87 4.56 5.06
CA ARG A 31 -2.79 4.26 3.62
C ARG A 31 -3.55 5.32 2.85
N VAL A 32 -2.93 5.91 1.84
CA VAL A 32 -3.49 7.04 1.09
C VAL A 32 -3.70 6.63 -0.36
N LEU A 33 -4.94 6.78 -0.86
CA LEU A 33 -5.25 6.67 -2.28
C LEU A 33 -5.57 8.07 -2.83
N VAL A 34 -4.84 8.49 -3.86
CA VAL A 34 -5.06 9.76 -4.55
C VAL A 34 -5.68 9.50 -5.91
N ILE A 35 -6.90 10.00 -6.10
CA ILE A 35 -7.59 10.06 -7.40
C ILE A 35 -7.26 11.41 -8.05
N GLY A 36 -6.95 11.39 -9.35
CA GLY A 36 -6.49 12.60 -10.04
C GLY A 36 -5.08 13.02 -9.62
N GLY A 37 -4.23 12.05 -9.22
CA GLY A 37 -2.84 12.30 -8.80
C GLY A 37 -1.97 12.95 -9.87
N THR A 38 -2.35 12.87 -11.15
CA THR A 38 -1.67 13.55 -12.27
C THR A 38 -2.19 14.98 -12.53
N GLY A 39 -3.20 15.43 -11.80
CA GLY A 39 -3.76 16.78 -11.91
C GLY A 39 -2.84 17.86 -11.31
N TYR A 40 -3.26 19.11 -11.44
CA TYR A 40 -2.47 20.27 -11.00
C TYR A 40 -2.09 20.19 -9.52
N ILE A 41 -3.05 19.89 -8.64
CA ILE A 41 -2.83 19.78 -7.19
C ILE A 41 -2.43 18.35 -6.80
N GLY A 42 -3.05 17.35 -7.43
CA GLY A 42 -2.86 15.93 -7.09
C GLY A 42 -1.39 15.50 -7.07
N LYS A 43 -0.57 16.07 -7.98
CA LYS A 43 0.86 15.74 -8.03
C LYS A 43 1.65 16.10 -6.78
N PHE A 44 1.26 17.18 -6.11
CA PHE A 44 1.89 17.62 -4.87
C PHE A 44 1.42 16.78 -3.70
N ILE A 45 0.12 16.43 -3.66
CA ILE A 45 -0.45 15.56 -2.63
C ILE A 45 0.20 14.17 -2.66
N VAL A 46 0.35 13.58 -3.84
CA VAL A 46 1.02 12.27 -3.99
C VAL A 46 2.44 12.30 -3.44
N LYS A 47 3.21 13.33 -3.83
CA LYS A 47 4.61 13.48 -3.37
C LYS A 47 4.70 13.72 -1.87
N ALA A 48 3.87 14.61 -1.32
CA ALA A 48 3.85 14.89 0.10
C ALA A 48 3.47 13.66 0.93
N SER A 49 2.43 12.94 0.52
CA SER A 49 1.99 11.70 1.17
C SER A 49 3.11 10.66 1.23
N ALA A 50 3.78 10.42 0.10
CA ALA A 50 4.91 9.49 0.05
C ALA A 50 6.10 9.97 0.91
N ALA A 51 6.44 11.26 0.87
CA ALA A 51 7.52 11.84 1.66
C ALA A 51 7.25 11.82 3.17
N SER A 52 5.98 11.90 3.59
CA SER A 52 5.56 11.72 4.99
C SER A 52 5.58 10.26 5.44
N GLY A 53 6.01 9.33 4.58
CA GLY A 53 6.12 7.91 4.87
C GLY A 53 4.81 7.15 4.69
N HIS A 54 3.71 7.79 4.29
CA HIS A 54 2.45 7.07 4.10
C HIS A 54 2.53 6.14 2.89
N PRO A 55 2.14 4.86 3.02
CA PRO A 55 1.90 4.00 1.87
C PRO A 55 0.90 4.66 0.92
N THR A 56 1.40 5.10 -0.24
CA THR A 56 0.66 5.98 -1.15
C THR A 56 0.36 5.27 -2.46
N PHE A 57 -0.89 5.37 -2.88
CA PHE A 57 -1.43 4.81 -4.11
C PHE A 57 -1.96 5.94 -4.98
N ALA A 58 -1.71 5.89 -6.28
CA ALA A 58 -2.26 6.85 -7.24
C ALA A 58 -3.04 6.13 -8.33
N LEU A 59 -4.32 6.49 -8.51
CA LEU A 59 -5.15 5.95 -9.58
C LEU A 59 -4.84 6.67 -10.90
N VAL A 60 -4.51 5.90 -11.93
CA VAL A 60 -4.19 6.37 -13.27
C VAL A 60 -5.13 5.78 -14.31
N ARG A 61 -5.64 6.64 -15.18
CA ARG A 61 -6.40 6.22 -16.37
C ARG A 61 -5.45 5.67 -17.44
N ASP A 62 -5.93 4.69 -18.23
CA ASP A 62 -5.18 4.08 -19.32
C ASP A 62 -4.65 5.06 -20.40
N THR A 63 -5.30 6.21 -20.56
CA THR A 63 -4.88 7.26 -21.49
C THR A 63 -3.84 8.22 -20.90
N SER A 64 -3.39 8.01 -19.66
CA SER A 64 -2.41 8.88 -19.00
C SER A 64 -0.96 8.67 -19.49
N PRO A 65 -0.48 7.44 -19.80
CA PRO A 65 0.89 7.21 -20.28
C PRO A 65 1.16 7.70 -21.72
N SER A 66 0.13 8.02 -22.50
CA SER A 66 0.32 8.49 -23.88
C SER A 66 0.80 9.95 -23.96
N ASP A 67 0.70 10.70 -22.87
CA ASP A 67 1.21 12.07 -22.76
C ASP A 67 2.63 12.05 -22.15
N PRO A 68 3.67 12.51 -22.86
CA PRO A 68 5.04 12.51 -22.37
C PRO A 68 5.22 13.18 -21.00
N ALA A 69 4.49 14.27 -20.73
CA ALA A 69 4.57 14.99 -19.47
C ALA A 69 3.98 14.17 -18.31
N LYS A 70 2.87 13.47 -18.56
CA LYS A 70 2.28 12.57 -17.57
C LYS A 70 3.13 11.33 -17.36
N SER A 71 3.73 10.77 -18.41
CA SER A 71 4.64 9.63 -18.28
C SER A 71 5.86 9.91 -17.41
N GLN A 72 6.51 11.07 -17.58
CA GLN A 72 7.59 11.49 -16.70
C GLN A 72 7.11 11.66 -15.25
N LEU A 73 5.92 12.20 -15.04
CA LEU A 73 5.33 12.35 -13.72
C LEU A 73 5.05 10.99 -13.05
N LEU A 74 4.51 10.04 -13.79
CA LEU A 74 4.25 8.68 -13.29
C LEU A 74 5.53 7.95 -12.94
N HIS A 75 6.58 8.10 -13.75
CA HIS A 75 7.91 7.59 -13.41
C HIS A 75 8.44 8.19 -12.10
N SER A 76 8.23 9.51 -11.91
CA SER A 76 8.61 10.16 -10.64
C SER A 76 7.87 9.58 -9.44
N PHE A 77 6.57 9.27 -9.59
CA PHE A 77 5.78 8.66 -8.53
C PHE A 77 6.32 7.28 -8.15
N THR A 78 6.58 6.42 -9.13
CA THR A 78 7.13 5.08 -8.88
C THR A 78 8.52 5.16 -8.23
N SER A 79 9.37 6.11 -8.65
CA SER A 79 10.69 6.31 -8.03
C SER A 79 10.61 6.79 -6.58
N SER A 80 9.51 7.44 -6.18
CA SER A 80 9.24 7.88 -4.81
C SER A 80 8.49 6.84 -3.97
N GLY A 81 8.35 5.60 -4.45
CA GLY A 81 7.69 4.52 -3.71
C GLY A 81 6.15 4.54 -3.78
N VAL A 82 5.57 5.34 -4.68
CA VAL A 82 4.11 5.37 -4.91
C VAL A 82 3.71 4.18 -5.78
N THR A 83 2.64 3.49 -5.38
CA THR A 83 2.05 2.41 -6.17
C THR A 83 0.99 2.96 -7.12
N LEU A 84 1.16 2.71 -8.43
CA LEU A 84 0.17 3.10 -9.43
C LEU A 84 -0.91 2.02 -9.56
N LEU A 85 -2.18 2.44 -9.52
CA LEU A 85 -3.35 1.59 -9.73
C LEU A 85 -4.01 1.94 -11.07
N ARG A 86 -4.48 0.94 -11.80
CA ARG A 86 -5.27 1.08 -13.02
C ARG A 86 -6.68 0.56 -12.79
#